data_AF-A0A6L4AY64-F1
#
_entry.id   AF-A0A6L4AY64-F1
#
_cell.length_a   1.000
_cell.length_b   1.000
_cell.length_c   1.000
_cell.angle_alpha   90.00
_cell.angle_beta   90.00
_cell.angle_gamma   90.00
#
_symmetry.space_group_name_H-M   'P 1'
#
loop_
_entity.id
_entity.type
_entity.pdbx_description
1 polymer ?
#
loop_
_entity_poly.entity_id
_entity_poly.type
_entity_poly.pdbx_seq_one_letter_code
_entity_poly.pdbx_strand_id
1 'polypeptide(L)'
;MAGVVYRAVGGPAVDEALAGTIVPRNPTYITFNNIKNMSPFEVQDLLQLPRTPTHWVDFDTLLLIDDLRIPAGRWNEITTLEPIVITFPEWGRGGGTQAITDKPIKVRDFGALSDEGRK
;
A
#
# COMPACT_ATOMS: atom_id res chain seq x y z
N MET A 1 0.40 7.13 20.90
CA MET A 1 -0.26 7.30 19.58
C MET A 1 0.28 6.21 18.68
N ALA A 2 -0.58 5.30 18.21
CA ALA A 2 -0.22 4.33 17.18
C ALA A 2 -0.39 5.00 15.82
N GLY A 3 0.64 4.97 14.96
CA GLY A 3 0.50 5.42 13.58
C GLY A 3 -0.37 4.44 12.80
N VAL A 4 -1.21 4.95 11.90
CA VAL A 4 -2.04 4.12 11.02
C VAL A 4 -1.43 4.17 9.62
N VAL A 5 -1.21 3.00 9.05
CA VAL A 5 -0.75 2.83 7.66
C VAL A 5 -1.73 1.94 6.93
N TYR A 6 -1.82 2.18 5.63
CA TYR A 6 -2.68 1.46 4.73
C TYR A 6 -1.89 0.58 3.76
N ARG A 7 -2.51 -0.50 3.32
CA ARG A 7 -2.03 -1.29 2.19
C ARG A 7 -3.16 -1.48 1.18
N ALA A 8 -2.90 -1.13 -0.08
CA ALA A 8 -3.78 -1.43 -1.20
C ALA A 8 -3.56 -2.90 -1.64
N VAL A 9 -4.63 -3.68 -1.77
CA VAL A 9 -4.55 -5.13 -2.08
C VAL A 9 -5.58 -5.56 -3.13
N GLY A 10 -5.38 -6.74 -3.72
CA GLY A 10 -6.32 -7.41 -4.62
C GLY A 10 -5.98 -8.90 -4.80
N GLY A 11 -6.90 -9.66 -5.40
CA GLY A 11 -6.72 -11.09 -5.67
C GLY A 11 -6.53 -11.93 -4.39
N PRO A 12 -5.61 -12.92 -4.37
CA PRO A 12 -5.41 -13.82 -3.22
C PRO A 12 -5.07 -13.11 -1.90
N ALA A 13 -4.55 -11.87 -1.96
CA ALA A 13 -4.27 -11.08 -0.75
C ALA A 13 -5.55 -10.65 0.00
N VAL A 14 -6.72 -10.73 -0.63
CA VAL A 14 -8.01 -10.49 0.02
C VAL A 14 -8.33 -11.61 1.01
N ASP A 15 -8.10 -12.87 0.64
CA ASP A 15 -8.34 -14.00 1.54
C ASP A 15 -7.40 -13.95 2.76
N GLU A 16 -6.14 -13.55 2.56
CA GLU A 16 -5.19 -13.28 3.64
C GLU A 16 -5.68 -12.15 4.57
N ALA A 17 -6.28 -11.10 4.00
CA ALA A 17 -6.81 -9.98 4.77
C ALA A 17 -7.97 -10.43 5.66
N LEU A 18 -8.89 -11.22 5.09
CA LEU A 18 -10.02 -11.82 5.81
C LEU A 18 -9.55 -12.81 6.88
N ALA A 19 -8.45 -13.52 6.65
CA ALA A 19 -7.81 -14.39 7.64
C ALA A 19 -7.04 -13.62 8.72
N GLY A 20 -6.93 -12.30 8.62
CA GLY A 20 -6.37 -11.42 9.65
C GLY A 20 -4.85 -11.22 9.57
N THR A 21 -4.16 -11.78 8.58
CA THR A 21 -2.72 -11.58 8.41
C THR A 21 -2.34 -11.62 6.94
N ILE A 22 -1.71 -10.54 6.46
CA ILE A 22 -1.11 -10.51 5.12
C ILE A 22 0.33 -11.01 5.19
N VAL A 23 0.67 -11.95 4.31
CA VAL A 23 2.02 -12.53 4.29
C VAL A 23 3.04 -11.56 3.67
N PRO A 24 4.31 -11.58 4.11
CA PRO A 24 5.40 -10.82 3.50
C PRO A 24 5.58 -11.12 2.01
N ARG A 25 6.11 -10.15 1.25
CA ARG A 25 6.28 -10.25 -0.21
C ARG A 25 7.55 -9.55 -0.73
N ASN A 26 8.67 -9.70 -0.04
CA ASN A 26 10.03 -9.31 -0.45
C ASN A 26 10.14 -8.09 -1.41
N PRO A 27 9.86 -6.87 -0.97
CA PRO A 27 9.16 -6.52 0.27
C PRO A 27 7.68 -6.20 0.02
N THR A 28 6.89 -6.16 1.10
CA THR A 28 5.53 -5.60 1.03
C THR A 28 5.57 -4.08 1.03
N TYR A 29 4.88 -3.45 0.08
CA TYR A 29 4.68 -2.00 0.01
C TYR A 29 3.43 -1.57 0.80
N ILE A 30 3.54 -0.43 1.49
CA ILE A 30 2.49 0.18 2.32
C ILE A 30 2.49 1.71 2.12
N THR A 31 1.43 2.40 2.50
CA THR A 31 1.30 3.86 2.39
C THR A 31 0.77 4.51 3.66
N PHE A 32 1.30 5.68 4.03
CA PHE A 32 0.78 6.48 5.14
C PHE A 32 -0.40 7.37 4.72
N ASN A 33 -0.72 7.41 3.41
CA ASN A 33 -1.88 8.15 2.92
C ASN A 33 -3.17 7.45 3.37
N ASN A 34 -4.15 8.23 3.83
CA ASN A 34 -5.48 7.70 4.08
C ASN A 34 -6.20 7.43 2.75
N ILE A 35 -6.29 6.15 2.39
CA ILE A 35 -6.91 5.68 1.15
C ILE A 35 -8.33 5.10 1.34
N LYS A 36 -8.88 5.08 2.56
CA LYS A 36 -10.18 4.40 2.85
C LYS A 36 -11.33 4.90 1.98
N ASN A 37 -11.31 6.20 1.65
CA ASN A 37 -12.39 6.89 0.92
C ASN A 37 -12.00 7.21 -0.54
N MET A 38 -10.87 6.68 -1.01
CA MET A 38 -10.45 6.85 -2.41
C MET A 38 -11.04 5.72 -3.26
N SER A 39 -11.38 6.04 -4.51
CA SER A 39 -11.71 5.02 -5.50
C SER A 39 -10.47 4.18 -5.86
N PRO A 40 -10.66 2.94 -6.36
CA PRO A 40 -9.59 2.09 -6.89
C PRO A 40 -8.61 2.80 -7.83
N PHE A 41 -9.13 3.66 -8.71
CA PHE A 41 -8.33 4.40 -9.69
C PHE A 41 -7.56 5.56 -9.05
N GLU A 42 -8.12 6.25 -8.08
CA GLU A 42 -7.38 7.28 -7.32
C GLU A 42 -6.25 6.66 -6.52
N VAL A 43 -6.46 5.49 -5.92
CA VAL A 43 -5.39 4.77 -5.22
C VAL A 43 -4.31 4.29 -6.20
N GLN A 44 -4.71 3.76 -7.36
CA GLN A 44 -3.76 3.37 -8.40
C GLN A 44 -2.95 4.57 -8.89
N ASP A 45 -3.60 5.71 -9.15
CA ASP A 45 -2.98 6.94 -9.64
C ASP A 45 -1.99 7.52 -8.63
N LEU A 46 -2.41 7.62 -7.37
CA LEU A 46 -1.62 8.18 -6.26
C LEU A 46 -0.38 7.33 -5.93
N LEU A 47 -0.53 6.01 -5.95
CA LEU A 47 0.51 5.05 -5.55
C LEU A 47 1.24 4.43 -6.75
N GLN A 48 0.94 4.89 -7.97
CA GLN A 48 1.45 4.36 -9.25
C GLN A 48 1.49 2.83 -9.24
N LEU A 49 0.33 2.19 -9.04
CA LEU A 49 0.27 0.73 -8.96
C LEU A 49 0.11 0.10 -10.35
N PRO A 50 0.80 -1.02 -10.63
CA PRO A 50 0.74 -1.67 -11.93
C PRO A 50 -0.59 -2.44 -12.14
N ARG A 51 -1.36 -2.60 -11.06
CA ARG A 51 -2.69 -3.19 -11.05
C ARG A 51 -3.59 -2.33 -10.17
N THR A 52 -4.84 -2.17 -10.60
CA THR A 52 -5.85 -1.47 -9.81
C THR A 52 -6.16 -2.28 -8.54
N PRO A 53 -5.96 -1.70 -7.35
CA PRO A 53 -6.31 -2.38 -6.10
C PRO A 53 -7.84 -2.40 -5.93
N THR A 54 -8.35 -3.36 -5.16
CA THR A 54 -9.79 -3.47 -4.90
C THR A 54 -10.14 -3.23 -3.43
N HIS A 55 -9.17 -3.32 -2.53
CA HIS A 55 -9.38 -3.21 -1.10
C HIS A 55 -8.23 -2.47 -0.41
N TRP A 56 -8.50 -1.99 0.80
CA TRP A 56 -7.50 -1.47 1.71
C TRP A 56 -7.44 -2.32 2.99
N VAL A 57 -6.23 -2.39 3.57
CA VAL A 57 -5.97 -2.95 4.89
C VAL A 57 -5.45 -1.83 5.77
N ASP A 58 -5.99 -1.70 6.98
CA ASP A 58 -5.53 -0.83 8.06
C ASP A 58 -4.85 -1.70 9.13
N PHE A 59 -3.72 -1.23 9.66
CA PHE A 59 -2.92 -1.94 10.65
C PHE A 59 -2.16 -0.99 11.58
N ASP A 60 -1.70 -1.53 12.72
CA ASP A 60 -0.88 -0.78 13.68
C ASP A 60 0.59 -0.76 13.25
N THR A 61 1.11 0.44 12.98
CA THR A 61 2.51 0.64 12.58
C THR A 61 3.53 0.27 13.65
N LEU A 62 3.15 0.28 14.93
CA LEU A 62 4.07 -0.08 16.01
C LEU A 62 4.50 -1.55 15.94
N LEU A 63 3.72 -2.40 15.25
CA LEU A 63 4.08 -3.79 14.99
C LEU A 63 5.21 -3.95 13.95
N LEU A 64 5.49 -2.89 13.19
CA LEU A 64 6.45 -2.89 12.08
C LEU A 64 7.60 -1.89 12.26
N ILE A 65 7.60 -1.09 13.33
CA ILE A 65 8.44 0.12 13.46
C ILE A 65 9.94 -0.14 13.33
N ASP A 66 10.41 -1.32 13.71
CA ASP A 66 11.79 -1.79 13.63
C ASP A 66 12.17 -2.41 12.26
N ASP A 67 11.21 -2.55 11.34
CA ASP A 67 11.39 -3.16 10.02
C ASP A 67 11.01 -2.24 8.84
N LEU A 68 10.29 -1.15 9.12
CA LEU A 68 9.91 -0.15 8.13
C LEU A 68 11.14 0.50 7.49
N ARG A 69 11.21 0.46 6.16
CA ARG A 69 12.26 1.10 5.36
C ARG A 69 11.67 1.95 4.24
N ILE A 70 12.43 2.94 3.80
CA ILE A 70 12.11 3.72 2.61
C ILE A 70 12.43 2.85 1.38
N PRO A 71 11.49 2.60 0.46
CA PRO A 71 11.80 1.90 -0.77
C PRO A 71 12.73 2.75 -1.63
N ALA A 72 13.50 2.11 -2.49
CA ALA A 72 14.18 2.79 -3.57
C ALA A 72 13.29 2.79 -4.82
N GLY A 73 13.57 3.73 -5.72
CA GLY A 73 12.76 3.96 -6.91
C GLY A 73 12.69 2.73 -7.80
N ARG A 74 11.71 2.75 -8.71
CA ARG A 74 11.45 1.63 -9.63
C ARG A 74 11.33 0.29 -8.89
N TRP A 75 10.56 0.27 -7.81
CA TRP A 75 10.37 -0.91 -6.94
C TRP A 75 11.66 -1.55 -6.42
N ASN A 76 12.60 -0.74 -5.94
CA ASN A 76 13.96 -1.14 -5.53
C ASN A 76 14.88 -1.62 -6.67
N GLU A 77 14.58 -1.32 -7.93
CA GLU A 77 15.50 -1.60 -9.06
C GLU A 77 16.64 -0.57 -9.17
N ILE A 78 16.49 0.62 -8.57
CA ILE A 78 17.54 1.65 -8.50
C ILE A 78 17.90 1.98 -7.05
N THR A 79 19.00 2.71 -6.83
CA THR A 79 19.52 3.00 -5.48
C THR A 79 18.95 4.28 -4.85
N THR A 80 18.27 5.11 -5.64
CA THR A 80 17.70 6.37 -5.14
C THR A 80 16.47 6.09 -4.30
N LEU A 81 16.46 6.55 -3.04
CA LEU A 81 15.32 6.41 -2.15
C LEU A 81 14.10 7.17 -2.69
N GLU A 82 12.92 6.54 -2.59
CA GLU A 82 11.64 7.03 -3.06
C GLU A 82 10.59 6.97 -1.94
N PRO A 83 10.65 7.87 -0.94
CA PRO A 83 9.60 7.95 0.08
C PRO A 83 8.27 8.47 -0.49
N ILE A 84 8.33 9.18 -1.63
CA ILE A 84 7.18 9.70 -2.37
C ILE A 84 7.21 9.10 -3.78
N VAL A 85 6.12 8.45 -4.16
CA VAL A 85 5.97 7.74 -5.43
C VAL A 85 5.99 8.72 -6.61
N ILE A 86 6.99 8.60 -7.48
CA ILE A 86 7.14 9.44 -8.69
C ILE A 86 7.72 8.69 -9.89
N THR A 87 8.35 7.53 -9.68
CA THR A 87 9.20 6.87 -10.67
C THR A 87 8.43 6.06 -11.72
N PHE A 88 7.11 5.93 -11.60
CA PHE A 88 6.23 5.21 -12.54
C PHE A 88 5.08 6.08 -13.09
N PRO A 89 5.39 7.19 -13.80
CA PRO A 89 4.37 8.10 -14.35
C PRO A 89 3.39 7.43 -15.31
N GLU A 90 3.76 6.30 -15.90
CA GLU A 90 2.89 5.47 -16.74
C GLU A 90 1.68 4.86 -16.01
N TRP A 91 1.72 4.78 -14.67
CA TRP A 91 0.64 4.23 -13.85
C TRP A 91 -0.12 5.27 -13.02
N GLY A 92 0.22 6.56 -13.18
CA GLY A 92 -0.49 7.64 -12.53
C GLY A 92 0.37 8.84 -12.17
N ARG A 93 -0.29 9.86 -11.61
CA ARG A 93 0.33 11.13 -11.19
C ARG A 93 1.34 10.96 -10.05
N GLY A 94 1.21 9.91 -9.23
CA GLY A 94 2.05 9.73 -8.05
C GLY A 94 1.75 10.74 -6.95
N GLY A 95 2.72 10.96 -6.06
CA GLY A 95 2.61 11.86 -4.90
C GLY A 95 2.16 11.18 -3.61
N GLY A 96 1.81 9.89 -3.66
CA GLY A 96 1.60 9.08 -2.47
C GLY A 96 2.91 8.77 -1.74
N THR A 97 2.82 8.54 -0.44
CA THR A 97 3.93 8.05 0.37
C THR A 97 4.01 6.54 0.29
N GLN A 98 5.22 5.99 0.28
CA GLN A 98 5.43 4.55 0.38
C GLN A 98 6.52 4.19 1.40
N ALA A 99 6.30 3.08 2.08
CA ALA A 99 7.30 2.37 2.86
C ALA A 99 7.27 0.88 2.49
N ILE A 100 8.31 0.15 2.89
CA ILE A 100 8.42 -1.29 2.69
C ILE A 100 8.71 -2.02 3.99
N THR A 101 8.19 -3.24 4.09
CA THR A 101 8.37 -4.16 5.23
C THR A 101 8.52 -5.59 4.73
N ASP A 102 9.35 -6.38 5.40
CA ASP A 102 9.45 -7.84 5.24
C ASP A 102 8.71 -8.60 6.35
N LYS A 103 8.08 -7.89 7.29
CA LYS A 103 7.24 -8.49 8.33
C LYS A 103 5.80 -8.74 7.83
N PRO A 104 5.12 -9.77 8.39
CA PRO A 104 3.71 -9.98 8.14
C PRO A 104 2.89 -8.81 8.68
N ILE A 105 1.84 -8.40 7.96
CA ILE A 105 0.94 -7.34 8.41
C ILE A 105 -0.22 -7.97 9.17
N LYS A 106 -0.37 -7.61 10.45
CA LYS A 106 -1.55 -7.96 11.25
C LYS A 106 -2.68 -6.99 10.94
N VAL A 107 -3.76 -7.52 10.37
CA VAL A 107 -4.91 -6.73 9.94
C VAL A 107 -5.65 -6.25 11.18
N ARG A 108 -5.86 -4.93 11.27
CA ARG A 108 -6.73 -4.32 12.28
C ARG A 108 -8.14 -4.12 11.73
N ASP A 109 -8.22 -3.67 10.49
CA ASP A 109 -9.46 -3.38 9.79
C ASP A 109 -9.23 -3.53 8.27
N PHE A 110 -10.28 -3.80 7.52
CA PHE A 110 -10.21 -4.13 6.10
C PHE A 110 -11.52 -3.75 5.42
N GLY A 111 -11.43 -3.18 4.22
CA GLY A 111 -12.62 -2.80 3.46
C GLY A 111 -12.36 -2.77 1.96
N ALA A 112 -13.44 -2.84 1.19
CA ALA A 112 -13.40 -2.56 -0.24
C ALA A 112 -13.14 -1.07 -0.48
N LEU A 113 -12.38 -0.76 -1.52
CA LEU A 113 -12.33 0.58 -2.09
C LEU A 113 -13.65 0.82 -2.84
N SER A 114 -14.18 2.04 -2.82
CA SER A 114 -15.52 2.33 -3.35
C SER A 114 -15.58 2.19 -4.88
N ASP A 115 -16.67 1.64 -5.41
CA ASP A 115 -16.92 1.59 -6.86
C ASP A 115 -17.28 2.96 -7.47
N GLU A 116 -17.42 3.99 -6.63
CA GLU A 116 -17.73 5.37 -7.02
C GLU A 116 -16.50 6.06 -7.64
N GLY A 117 -16.16 5.66 -8.86
CA GLY A 117 -15.10 6.27 -9.66
C GLY A 117 -15.12 5.87 -11.13
N ARG A 118 -16.03 4.98 -11.52
CA ARG A 118 -16.23 4.53 -12.91
C ARG A 118 -17.06 5.56 -13.69
N LYS A 119 -16.50 6.73 -13.94
CA LYS A 119 -17.05 7.69 -14.93
C LYS A 119 -16.15 7.74 -16.15
#